data_AF-A0A1I1REW3-F1
#
_entry.id   AF-A0A1I1REW3-F1
#
_cell.length_a   1.000
_cell.length_b   1.000
_cell.length_c   1.000
_cell.angle_alpha   90.00
_cell.angle_beta   90.00
_cell.angle_gamma   90.00
#
_symmetry.space_group_name_H-M   'P 1'
#
loop_
_entity.id
_entity.type
_entity.pdbx_description
1 polymer ?
#
loop_
_entity_poly.entity_id
_entity_poly.type
_entity_poly.pdbx_seq_one_letter_code
_entity_poly.pdbx_strand_id
1 'polypeptide(L)' 'MKLFLRYNNVKVLALSKNSRVDVTYRDKGYTDAQVGLTGAEGLIPDSARHYAVKLEWWQDDGGWKLARLDWE' A
#
# COMPACT_ATOMS: atom_id res chain seq x y z
N MET A 1 -6.32 12.30 -13.35
CA MET A 1 -5.76 10.93 -13.28
C MET A 1 -6.92 9.94 -13.36
N LYS A 2 -7.03 9.09 -14.39
CA LYS A 2 -8.11 8.09 -14.52
C LYS A 2 -7.66 6.79 -13.86
N LEU A 3 -8.34 6.39 -12.78
CA LEU A 3 -8.04 5.17 -12.03
C LEU A 3 -8.61 3.95 -12.80
N PHE A 4 -7.78 2.93 -12.99
CA PHE A 4 -8.03 1.76 -13.82
C PHE A 4 -9.05 0.80 -13.20
N LEU A 5 -10.35 1.12 -13.29
CA LEU A 5 -11.46 0.24 -12.87
C LEU A 5 -12.01 -0.62 -14.03
N ARG A 6 -11.19 -0.97 -15.02
CA ARG A 6 -11.66 -1.65 -16.24
C ARG A 6 -11.45 -3.17 -16.27
N TYR A 7 -10.77 -3.76 -15.28
CA TYR A 7 -10.52 -5.20 -15.21
C TYR A 7 -11.16 -5.79 -13.96
N ASN A 8 -12.00 -6.80 -14.16
CA ASN A 8 -12.91 -7.37 -13.15
C ASN A 8 -12.23 -8.07 -11.96
N ASN A 9 -10.90 -8.24 -11.95
CA ASN A 9 -10.18 -8.93 -10.87
C ASN A 9 -8.74 -8.38 -10.75
N VAL A 10 -8.56 -7.26 -10.05
CA VAL A 10 -7.23 -6.73 -9.70
C VAL A 10 -6.77 -7.39 -8.40
N LYS A 11 -5.63 -8.07 -8.42
CA LYS A 11 -4.97 -8.56 -7.21
C LYS A 11 -3.83 -7.62 -6.82
N VAL A 12 -3.75 -7.36 -5.52
CA VAL A 12 -2.72 -6.52 -4.91
C VAL A 12 -1.85 -7.42 -4.05
N LEU A 13 -0.56 -7.52 -4.39
CA LEU A 13 0.41 -8.33 -3.66
C LEU A 13 1.47 -7.42 -3.02
N ALA A 14 1.60 -7.46 -1.70
CA ALA A 14 2.69 -6.78 -1.01
C ALA A 14 3.97 -7.61 -1.14
N LEU A 15 4.97 -7.08 -1.84
CA LEU A 15 6.25 -7.73 -2.08
C LEU A 15 7.24 -7.45 -0.95
N SER A 16 7.22 -6.24 -0.40
CA SER A 16 7.99 -5.86 0.78
C SER A 16 7.25 -4.82 1.60
N LYS A 17 7.57 -4.76 2.89
CA LYS A 17 6.99 -3.80 3.84
C LYS A 17 8.01 -3.45 4.91
N ASN A 18 8.13 -2.16 5.21
CA ASN A 18 8.84 -1.67 6.38
C ASN A 18 7.95 -0.68 7.14
N SER A 19 7.78 -0.89 8.44
CA SER A 19 6.95 -0.02 9.29
C SER A 19 7.78 0.57 10.42
N ARG A 20 7.54 1.86 10.72
CA ARG A 20 8.20 2.59 11.80
C ARG A 20 7.25 3.58 12.45
N VAL A 21 7.37 3.74 13.76
CA VAL A 21 6.71 4.83 14.50
C VAL A 21 7.55 6.10 14.34
N ASP A 22 6.90 7.24 14.20
CA ASP A 22 7.57 8.53 14.13
C ASP A 22 8.28 8.83 15.46
N VAL A 23 9.53 9.29 15.38
CA VAL A 23 10.37 9.54 16.56
C VAL A 23 9.93 10.76 17.35
N THR A 24 9.24 11.71 16.69
CA THR A 24 8.75 12.95 17.27
C THR A 24 7.28 12.82 17.68
N TYR A 25 6.46 12.16 16.86
CA TYR A 25 5.02 12.00 17.08
C TYR A 25 4.66 10.53 17.29
N ARG A 26 4.64 10.07 18.54
CA ARG A 26 4.42 8.64 18.85
C ARG A 26 3.05 8.10 18.44
N ASP A 27 2.10 9.01 18.20
CA ASP A 27 0.78 8.75 17.64
C ASP A 27 0.78 8.69 16.10
N LYS A 28 1.94 8.78 15.45
CA LYS A 28 2.10 8.64 14.00
C LYS A 28 3.04 7.51 13.64
N GLY A 29 2.71 6.80 12.57
CA GLY A 29 3.52 5.73 12.03
C GLY A 29 3.55 5.81 10.51
N TYR A 30 4.62 5.30 9.93
CA TYR A 30 4.78 5.23 8.48
C TYR A 30 5.00 3.80 8.05
N THR A 31 4.54 3.48 6.85
CA THR A 31 4.88 2.23 6.18
C THR A 31 5.26 2.51 4.75
N ASP A 32 6.44 2.03 4.37
CA ASP A 32 6.91 1.99 2.99
C ASP A 32 6.71 0.55 2.48
N ALA A 33 6.00 0.39 1.37
CA ALA A 33 5.69 -0.92 0.79
C ALA A 33 5.95 -0.95 -0.71
N GLN A 34 6.35 -2.11 -1.21
CA GLN A 34 6.38 -2.41 -2.65
C GLN A 34 5.21 -3.31 -2.97
N VAL A 35 4.41 -2.93 -3.96
CA VAL A 35 3.16 -3.59 -4.29
C VAL A 35 3.13 -3.95 -5.77
N GLY A 36 2.88 -5.23 -6.08
CA GLY A 36 2.57 -5.69 -7.42
C GLY A 36 1.07 -5.63 -7.68
N LEU A 37 0.66 -5.00 -8.79
CA LEU A 37 -0.71 -5.09 -9.29
C LEU A 37 -0.78 -6.10 -10.42
N THR A 38 -1.65 -7.11 -10.31
CA THR A 38 -1.82 -8.13 -11.35
C THR A 38 -3.25 -8.14 -11.86
N GLY A 39 -3.41 -8.33 -13.17
CA GLY A 39 -4.70 -8.57 -13.81
C GLY A 39 -4.71 -9.97 -14.42
N ALA A 40 -5.79 -10.71 -14.16
CA ALA A 40 -6.06 -12.07 -14.63
C ALA A 40 -5.43 -13.24 -13.85
N GLU A 41 -6.10 -14.38 -13.92
CA GLU A 41 -5.93 -15.62 -13.16
C GLU A 41 -4.54 -16.26 -13.38
N GLY A 42 -3.56 -15.80 -12.62
CA GLY A 42 -2.25 -16.44 -12.54
C GLY A 42 -1.44 -15.79 -11.42
N LEU A 43 -0.87 -16.60 -10.54
CA LEU A 43 0.02 -16.11 -9.45
C LEU A 43 1.34 -15.53 -9.99
N ILE A 44 1.55 -15.60 -11.30
CA ILE A 44 2.72 -15.04 -11.98
C ILE A 44 2.23 -13.83 -12.78
N PRO A 45 2.64 -12.61 -12.39
CA PRO A 45 2.20 -11.42 -13.09
C PRO A 45 2.92 -11.30 -14.44
N ASP A 46 2.20 -11.60 -15.53
CA ASP A 46 2.73 -11.37 -16.88
C ASP A 46 2.81 -9.85 -17.21
N SER A 47 2.18 -9.00 -16.38
CA SER A 47 2.20 -7.55 -16.49
C SER A 47 2.19 -6.82 -15.13
N ALA A 48 2.83 -7.36 -14.08
CA ALA A 48 2.91 -6.63 -12.81
C ALA A 48 3.67 -5.32 -13.00
N ARG A 49 2.94 -4.23 -12.86
CA ARG A 49 3.57 -2.98 -12.48
C ARG A 49 3.81 -3.03 -10.98
N HIS A 50 5.06 -2.81 -10.59
CA HIS A 50 5.44 -2.58 -9.21
C HIS A 50 5.23 -1.10 -8.89
N TYR A 51 4.56 -0.84 -7.77
CA TYR A 51 4.31 0.49 -7.26
C TYR A 51 4.94 0.61 -5.88
N ALA A 52 5.55 1.76 -5.61
CA ALA A 52 5.92 2.12 -4.27
C ALA A 52 4.69 2.75 -3.60
N VAL A 53 4.33 2.26 -2.42
CA VAL A 53 3.20 2.76 -1.65
C VAL A 53 3.70 3.29 -0.32
N LYS A 54 3.39 4.55 -0.03
CA LYS A 54 3.69 5.20 1.25
C LYS A 54 2.39 5.37 2.03
N LEU A 55 2.40 4.89 3.28
CA LEU A 55 1.25 4.94 4.17
C LEU A 55 1.60 5.73 5.42
N GLU A 56 0.72 6.65 5.81
CA GLU A 56 0.76 7.33 7.11
C GLU A 56 -0.40 6.82 7.96
N TRP A 57 -0.08 6.46 9.20
CA TRP A 57 -1.00 5.91 10.17
C TRP A 57 -1.06 6.84 11.38
N TRP A 58 -2.26 7.08 11.90
CA TRP A 58 -2.45 7.80 13.16
C TRP A 58 -3.01 6.84 14.21
N GLN A 59 -2.52 6.97 15.44
CA GLN A 59 -3.03 6.22 16.57
C GLN A 59 -4.25 6.94 17.12
N ASP A 60 -5.37 6.23 17.17
CA ASP A 60 -6.64 6.70 17.69
C ASP A 60 -7.29 5.59 18.51
N ASP A 61 -7.63 5.92 19.76
CA ASP A 61 -8.22 5.00 20.75
C ASP A 61 -7.46 3.66 20.87
N GLY A 62 -6.13 3.73 20.94
CA GLY A 62 -5.26 2.56 21.07
C GLY A 62 -5.05 1.75 19.77
N GLY A 63 -5.74 2.09 18.68
CA GLY A 63 -5.60 1.46 17.38
C GLY A 63 -4.90 2.34 16.34
N TRP A 64 -4.25 1.73 15.36
CA TRP A 64 -3.68 2.45 14.22
C TRP A 64 -4.71 2.54 13.09
N LYS A 65 -4.99 3.76 12.63
CA LYS A 65 -5.89 4.04 11.50
C LYS A 65 -5.11 4.64 10.34
N LEU A 66 -5.46 4.25 9.11
CA LEU A 66 -4.81 4.78 7.91
C LEU A 66 -5.26 6.23 7.70
N ALA A 67 -4.31 7.17 7.77
CA ALA A 67 -4.56 8.59 7.62
C ALA A 67 -4.27 9.06 6.19
N ARG A 68 -3.18 8.58 5.58
CA ARG A 68 -2.79 8.91 4.20
C ARG A 68 -2.23 7.71 3.47
N LEU A 69 -2.45 7.69 2.16
CA LEU A 69 -1.93 6.67 1.25
C LEU A 69 -1.54 7.34 -0.07
N ASP A 70 -0.31 7.10 -0.49
CA ASP A 70 0.30 7.66 -1.71
C ASP A 70 0.90 6.53 -2.56
N TRP A 71 0.71 6.61 -3.87
CA TRP A 71 1.24 5.65 -4.87
C TRP A 71 2.22 6.37 -5.78
N GLU A 72 3.45 5.86 -5.84
CA GLU A 72 4.51 6.28 -6.76
C GLU A 72 4.72 5.23 -7.87
#